data_AF-A0A7S0QTB8-F1
#
_entry.id   AF-A0A7S0QTB8-F1
#
_cell.length_a   1.000
_cell.length_b   1.000
_cell.length_c   1.000
_cell.angle_alpha   90.00
_cell.angle_beta   90.00
_cell.angle_gamma   90.00
#
_symmetry.space_group_name_H-M   'P 1'
#
loop_
_entity.id
_entity.type
_entity.pdbx_description
1 polymer ?
#
loop_
_entity_poly.entity_id
_entity_poly.type
_entity_poly.pdbx_seq_one_letter_code
_entity_poly.pdbx_strand_id
1 'polypeptide(L)'
;RSREAVSIAALHCLAVVAGADRALRYTTVPGAEDALRALVYEAAHTAPGVATPAEVFLKLLQRAGDSFLPLRVAVYRLLAALCRRQWAAYEVTAHAPLLEHLLDPTSESTNEGRDGVYAVMCALASAVEVHCDTVMTDGPVDAGAANGGGQGTHRGALDAAKDQILAAKRAGPYGIRVGAAQPAPQVATMDSV
;
A
#
# COMPACT_ATOMS: atom_id res chain seq x y z
N ARG A 1 -14.27 9.15 -20.71
CA ARG A 1 -14.47 7.72 -20.38
C ARG A 1 -13.32 6.83 -20.86
N SER A 2 -12.79 6.96 -22.09
CA SER A 2 -11.68 6.10 -22.56
C SER A 2 -10.37 6.23 -21.77
N ARG A 3 -9.96 7.46 -21.42
CA ARG A 3 -8.68 7.70 -20.74
C ARG A 3 -8.60 7.08 -19.33
N GLU A 4 -9.69 7.14 -18.57
CA GLU A 4 -9.75 6.57 -17.22
C GLU A 4 -9.73 5.04 -17.24
N ALA A 5 -10.49 4.42 -18.14
CA ALA A 5 -10.45 2.97 -18.34
C ALA A 5 -9.04 2.49 -18.73
N VAL A 6 -8.34 3.26 -19.58
CA VAL A 6 -6.94 2.99 -19.93
C VAL A 6 -6.02 3.12 -18.72
N SER A 7 -6.18 4.14 -17.87
CA SER A 7 -5.39 4.29 -16.64
C SER A 7 -5.62 3.12 -15.67
N ILE A 8 -6.87 2.71 -15.47
CA ILE A 8 -7.22 1.58 -14.60
C ILE A 8 -6.58 0.29 -15.14
N ALA A 9 -6.71 0.02 -16.44
CA ALA A 9 -6.10 -1.14 -17.07
C ALA A 9 -4.57 -1.12 -16.95
N ALA A 10 -3.93 0.04 -17.18
CA ALA A 10 -2.49 0.20 -17.05
C ALA A 10 -2.01 -0.06 -15.61
N LEU A 11 -2.72 0.43 -14.59
CA LEU A 11 -2.42 0.15 -13.18
C LEU A 11 -2.53 -1.34 -12.86
N HIS A 12 -3.56 -2.03 -13.36
CA HIS A 12 -3.68 -3.48 -13.21
C HIS A 12 -2.53 -4.22 -13.90
N CYS A 13 -2.17 -3.86 -15.13
CA CYS A 13 -1.04 -4.46 -15.84
C CYS A 13 0.27 -4.23 -15.08
N LEU A 14 0.50 -3.02 -14.58
CA LEU A 14 1.69 -2.72 -13.78
C LEU A 14 1.70 -3.51 -12.47
N ALA A 15 0.54 -3.72 -11.83
CA ALA A 15 0.42 -4.57 -10.64
C ALA A 15 0.81 -6.03 -10.96
N VAL A 16 0.39 -6.57 -12.11
CA VAL A 16 0.79 -7.91 -12.56
C VAL A 16 2.31 -7.99 -12.78
N VAL A 17 2.90 -6.98 -13.44
CA VAL A 17 4.36 -6.87 -13.63
C VAL A 17 5.10 -6.80 -12.29
N ALA A 18 4.57 -6.03 -11.34
CA ALA A 18 5.06 -5.93 -9.97
C ALA A 18 4.85 -7.21 -9.14
N GLY A 19 4.12 -8.20 -9.68
CA GLY A 19 3.94 -9.52 -9.08
C GLY A 19 2.72 -9.66 -8.18
N ALA A 20 1.64 -8.89 -8.42
CA ALA A 20 0.39 -9.00 -7.67
C ALA A 20 -0.16 -10.44 -7.60
N ASP A 21 -0.03 -11.20 -8.69
CA ASP A 21 -0.54 -12.57 -8.81
C ASP A 21 0.55 -13.65 -8.62
N ARG A 22 1.78 -13.26 -8.28
CA ARG A 22 2.86 -14.20 -8.04
C ARG A 22 2.79 -14.71 -6.59
N ALA A 23 2.92 -16.02 -6.42
CA ALA A 23 3.15 -16.62 -5.10
C ALA A 23 4.38 -16.01 -4.42
N LEU A 24 4.36 -15.95 -3.09
CA LEU A 24 5.35 -15.28 -2.22
C LEU A 24 6.81 -15.76 -2.36
N ARG A 25 7.11 -16.74 -3.24
CA ARG A 25 8.41 -17.43 -3.32
C ARG A 25 8.88 -17.62 -4.77
N TYR A 26 9.05 -16.55 -5.52
CA TYR A 26 9.76 -16.61 -6.80
C TYR A 26 11.04 -15.79 -6.75
N THR A 27 12.10 -16.36 -7.31
CA THR A 27 13.37 -15.68 -7.53
C THR A 27 13.18 -14.56 -8.54
N THR A 28 13.42 -13.33 -8.12
CA THR A 28 13.50 -12.20 -9.04
C THR A 28 14.72 -12.39 -9.94
N VAL A 29 14.56 -12.21 -11.25
CA VAL A 29 15.69 -12.23 -12.19
C VAL A 29 16.66 -11.09 -11.82
N PRO A 30 17.99 -11.29 -11.90
CA PRO A 30 18.95 -10.23 -11.63
C PRO A 30 18.61 -8.93 -12.39
N GLY A 31 18.63 -7.80 -11.70
CA GLY A 31 18.34 -6.47 -12.26
C GLY A 31 16.85 -6.14 -12.45
N ALA A 32 15.92 -7.09 -12.30
CA ALA A 32 14.50 -6.80 -12.50
C ALA A 32 13.90 -5.93 -11.37
N GLU A 33 14.43 -6.01 -10.14
CA GLU A 33 14.05 -5.08 -9.04
C GLU A 33 14.42 -3.64 -9.39
N ASP A 34 15.65 -3.41 -9.84
CA ASP A 34 16.16 -2.08 -10.18
C ASP A 34 15.42 -1.50 -11.39
N ALA A 35 15.14 -2.32 -12.41
CA ALA A 35 14.35 -1.92 -13.56
C ALA A 35 12.91 -1.53 -13.17
N LEU A 36 12.25 -2.30 -12.30
CA LEU A 36 10.91 -1.97 -11.81
C LEU A 36 10.93 -0.68 -11.00
N ARG A 37 11.90 -0.53 -10.10
CA ARG A 37 12.07 0.69 -9.30
C ARG A 37 12.27 1.89 -10.22
N ALA A 38 13.22 1.83 -11.15
CA ALA A 38 13.48 2.91 -12.11
C ALA A 38 12.21 3.28 -12.89
N LEU A 39 11.48 2.30 -13.43
CA LEU A 39 10.24 2.53 -14.15
C LEU A 39 9.18 3.27 -13.31
N VAL A 40 9.01 2.89 -12.04
CA VAL A 40 8.04 3.54 -11.14
C VAL A 40 8.44 4.99 -10.85
N TYR A 41 9.72 5.24 -10.55
CA TYR A 41 10.21 6.60 -10.32
C TYR A 41 10.15 7.44 -11.60
N GLU A 42 10.58 6.93 -12.75
CA GLU A 42 10.48 7.63 -14.03
C GLU A 42 9.03 7.98 -14.36
N ALA A 43 8.10 7.04 -14.19
CA ALA A 43 6.68 7.31 -14.39
C ALA A 43 6.17 8.43 -13.47
N ALA A 44 6.60 8.47 -12.20
CA ALA A 44 6.25 9.55 -11.29
C ALA A 44 6.80 10.92 -11.75
N HIS A 45 8.02 10.97 -12.29
CA HIS A 45 8.61 12.21 -12.83
C HIS A 45 7.90 12.72 -14.08
N THR A 46 7.17 11.87 -14.81
CA THR A 46 6.32 12.33 -15.92
C THR A 46 5.00 12.98 -15.48
N ALA A 47 4.65 12.87 -14.18
CA ALA A 47 3.47 13.52 -13.65
C ALA A 47 3.65 15.06 -13.62
N PRO A 48 2.54 15.84 -13.67
CA PRO A 48 2.62 17.28 -13.51
C PRO A 48 3.16 17.67 -12.12
N GLY A 49 4.29 18.39 -12.11
CA GLY A 49 5.05 18.69 -10.89
C GLY A 49 6.09 17.61 -10.58
N VAL A 50 7.21 17.98 -9.96
CA VAL A 50 8.20 16.99 -9.48
C VAL A 50 7.55 16.23 -8.32
N ALA A 51 7.01 15.06 -8.62
CA ALA A 51 6.26 14.25 -7.67
C ALA A 51 6.97 12.92 -7.43
N THR A 52 7.00 12.49 -6.16
CA THR A 52 7.46 11.15 -5.82
C THR A 52 6.38 10.11 -6.15
N PRO A 53 6.74 8.82 -6.29
CA PRO A 53 5.74 7.76 -6.42
C PRO A 53 4.66 7.82 -5.33
N ALA A 54 5.04 8.07 -4.07
CA ALA A 54 4.10 8.18 -2.96
C ALA A 54 3.08 9.33 -3.16
N GLU A 55 3.54 10.49 -3.62
CA GLU A 55 2.65 11.63 -3.92
C GLU A 55 1.67 11.32 -5.07
N VAL A 56 2.15 10.63 -6.11
CA VAL A 56 1.30 10.22 -7.23
C VAL A 56 0.21 9.26 -6.76
N PHE A 57 0.57 8.27 -5.95
CA PHE A 57 -0.41 7.34 -5.38
C PHE A 57 -1.42 8.03 -4.50
N LEU A 58 -0.99 8.93 -3.60
CA LEU A 58 -1.90 9.67 -2.74
C LEU A 58 -2.92 10.48 -3.54
N LYS A 59 -2.45 11.21 -4.58
CA LYS A 59 -3.34 12.00 -5.46
C LYS A 59 -4.39 11.13 -6.17
N LEU A 60 -4.04 9.89 -6.53
CA LEU A 60 -4.99 8.95 -7.15
C LEU A 60 -5.99 8.40 -6.12
N LEU A 61 -5.54 8.10 -4.91
CA LEU A 61 -6.38 7.59 -3.81
C LEU A 61 -7.35 8.66 -3.26
N GLN A 62 -6.94 9.93 -3.24
CA GLN A 62 -7.79 11.03 -2.78
C GLN A 62 -8.90 11.43 -3.76
N ARG A 63 -9.02 10.76 -4.92
CA ARG A 63 -10.14 10.98 -5.83
C ARG A 63 -11.43 10.45 -5.20
N ALA A 64 -12.23 11.39 -4.73
CA ALA A 64 -13.46 11.15 -3.97
C ALA A 64 -14.61 10.64 -4.85
N GLY A 65 -15.48 9.83 -4.24
CA GLY A 65 -16.71 9.33 -4.85
C GLY A 65 -16.59 7.89 -5.37
N ASP A 66 -17.71 7.19 -5.38
CA ASP A 66 -17.78 5.77 -5.76
C ASP A 66 -17.44 5.55 -7.24
N SER A 67 -17.61 6.57 -8.08
CA SER A 67 -17.23 6.51 -9.50
C SER A 67 -15.73 6.29 -9.73
N PHE A 68 -14.88 6.65 -8.75
CA PHE A 68 -13.44 6.43 -8.79
C PHE A 68 -12.99 5.18 -8.02
N LEU A 69 -13.93 4.40 -7.48
CA LEU A 69 -13.60 3.16 -6.76
C LEU A 69 -12.74 2.20 -7.61
N PRO A 70 -13.03 1.96 -8.91
CA PRO A 70 -12.19 1.07 -9.72
C PRO A 70 -10.74 1.57 -9.86
N LEU A 71 -10.54 2.89 -9.89
CA LEU A 71 -9.22 3.49 -9.92
C LEU A 71 -8.48 3.26 -8.59
N ARG A 72 -9.13 3.53 -7.45
CA ARG A 72 -8.52 3.33 -6.13
C ARG A 72 -8.18 1.86 -5.88
N VAL A 73 -9.07 0.94 -6.24
CA VAL A 73 -8.81 -0.51 -6.17
C VAL A 73 -7.59 -0.91 -7.01
N ALA A 74 -7.46 -0.39 -8.24
CA ALA A 74 -6.29 -0.66 -9.08
C ALA A 74 -5.00 -0.12 -8.44
N VAL A 75 -5.05 1.06 -7.81
CA VAL A 75 -3.92 1.64 -7.07
C VAL A 75 -3.56 0.80 -5.85
N TYR A 76 -4.52 0.39 -5.02
CA TYR A 76 -4.25 -0.47 -3.85
C TYR A 76 -3.64 -1.80 -4.27
N ARG A 77 -4.12 -2.41 -5.36
CA ARG A 77 -3.56 -3.65 -5.89
C ARG A 77 -2.10 -3.48 -6.31
N LEU A 78 -1.77 -2.38 -6.99
CA LEU A 78 -0.39 -2.06 -7.36
C LEU A 78 0.47 -1.77 -6.13
N LEU A 79 -0.01 -0.92 -5.21
CA LEU A 79 0.67 -0.60 -3.97
C LEU A 79 0.97 -1.85 -3.14
N ALA A 80 0.01 -2.76 -2.99
CA ALA A 80 0.23 -4.00 -2.26
C ALA A 80 1.31 -4.88 -2.92
N ALA A 81 1.39 -4.90 -4.25
CA ALA A 81 2.46 -5.62 -4.96
C ALA A 81 3.83 -4.95 -4.79
N LEU A 82 3.88 -3.62 -4.80
CA LEU A 82 5.11 -2.86 -4.60
C LEU A 82 5.60 -2.93 -3.14
N CYS A 83 4.73 -2.72 -2.15
CA CYS A 83 5.07 -2.67 -0.73
C CYS A 83 5.65 -3.96 -0.16
N ARG A 84 5.54 -5.10 -0.86
CA ARG A 84 6.27 -6.33 -0.51
C ARG A 84 7.79 -6.19 -0.75
N ARG A 85 8.21 -5.17 -1.49
CA ARG A 85 9.60 -4.85 -1.81
C ARG A 85 10.07 -3.75 -0.86
N GLN A 86 11.26 -3.93 -0.29
CA GLN A 86 11.80 -3.02 0.75
C GLN A 86 11.85 -1.56 0.30
N TRP A 87 12.32 -1.27 -0.92
CA TRP A 87 12.44 0.10 -1.42
C TRP A 87 11.08 0.82 -1.48
N ALA A 88 10.01 0.11 -1.85
CA ALA A 88 8.68 0.70 -1.96
C ALA A 88 8.02 0.84 -0.58
N ALA A 89 8.26 -0.10 0.32
CA ALA A 89 7.82 0.02 1.71
C ALA A 89 8.41 1.28 2.35
N TYR A 90 9.71 1.53 2.15
CA TYR A 90 10.36 2.74 2.66
C TYR A 90 9.85 4.04 2.02
N GLU A 91 9.55 4.03 0.73
CA GLU A 91 8.95 5.16 0.02
C GLU A 91 7.57 5.52 0.62
N VAL A 92 6.74 4.51 0.87
CA VAL A 92 5.40 4.70 1.46
C VAL A 92 5.48 5.17 2.91
N THR A 93 6.33 4.57 3.75
CA THR A 93 6.42 4.95 5.17
C THR A 93 7.13 6.27 5.39
N ALA A 94 8.04 6.68 4.50
CA ALA A 94 8.66 8.00 4.56
C ALA A 94 7.71 9.14 4.15
N HIS A 95 6.63 8.83 3.43
CA HIS A 95 5.63 9.81 3.00
C HIS A 95 4.42 9.81 3.94
N ALA A 96 4.53 10.58 5.04
CA ALA A 96 3.52 10.63 6.12
C ALA A 96 2.07 10.82 5.62
N PRO A 97 1.74 11.71 4.66
CA PRO A 97 0.35 11.87 4.22
C PRO A 97 -0.24 10.64 3.53
N LEU A 98 0.59 9.82 2.87
CA LEU A 98 0.14 8.58 2.24
C LEU A 98 -0.06 7.50 3.30
N LEU A 99 0.87 7.40 4.25
CA LEU A 99 0.76 6.46 5.36
C LEU A 99 -0.47 6.76 6.23
N GLU A 100 -0.71 8.03 6.55
CA GLU A 100 -1.90 8.47 7.29
C GLU A 100 -3.20 8.13 6.55
N HIS A 101 -3.27 8.36 5.23
CA HIS A 101 -4.40 7.94 4.41
C HIS A 101 -4.64 6.43 4.50
N LEU A 102 -3.58 5.63 4.43
CA LEU A 102 -3.67 4.17 4.49
C LEU A 102 -4.00 3.61 5.88
N LEU A 103 -3.67 4.35 6.94
CA LEU A 103 -3.97 3.99 8.33
C LEU A 103 -5.35 4.49 8.79
N ASP A 104 -5.92 5.48 8.10
CA ASP A 104 -7.25 5.99 8.41
C ASP A 104 -8.34 4.95 8.08
N PRO A 105 -9.08 4.43 9.09
CA PRO A 105 -10.15 3.45 8.88
C PRO A 105 -11.35 4.03 8.12
N THR A 106 -11.41 5.35 7.94
CA THR A 106 -12.48 6.05 7.22
C THR A 106 -12.10 6.47 5.79
N SER A 107 -10.86 6.19 5.38
CA SER A 107 -10.36 6.48 4.02
C SER A 107 -11.17 5.78 2.92
N GLU A 108 -11.80 4.64 3.25
CA GLU A 108 -12.70 3.91 2.35
C GLU A 108 -14.01 3.51 3.05
N SER A 109 -15.13 3.79 2.37
CA SER A 109 -16.48 3.44 2.81
C SER A 109 -16.99 2.10 2.27
N THR A 110 -16.42 1.64 1.14
CA THR A 110 -16.84 0.43 0.43
C THR A 110 -16.03 -0.79 0.86
N ASN A 111 -16.61 -1.99 0.74
CA ASN A 111 -15.90 -3.22 1.08
C ASN A 111 -14.67 -3.44 0.18
N GLU A 112 -14.79 -3.17 -1.12
CA GLU A 112 -13.69 -3.32 -2.08
C GLU A 112 -12.52 -2.37 -1.77
N GLY A 113 -12.82 -1.11 -1.43
CA GLY A 113 -11.80 -0.15 -1.01
C GLY A 113 -11.09 -0.58 0.28
N ARG A 114 -11.86 -1.03 1.27
CA ARG A 114 -11.34 -1.54 2.55
C ARG A 114 -10.45 -2.78 2.38
N ASP A 115 -10.86 -3.72 1.54
CA ASP A 115 -10.06 -4.90 1.19
C ASP A 115 -8.76 -4.48 0.49
N GLY A 116 -8.82 -3.45 -0.36
CA GLY A 116 -7.64 -2.84 -0.99
C GLY A 116 -6.65 -2.28 0.03
N VAL A 117 -7.12 -1.43 0.96
CA VAL A 117 -6.28 -0.88 2.05
C VAL A 117 -5.67 -2.00 2.89
N TYR A 118 -6.47 -3.00 3.25
CA TYR A 118 -6.00 -4.14 4.03
C TYR A 118 -4.92 -4.96 3.31
N ALA A 119 -5.04 -5.15 1.99
CA ALA A 119 -4.01 -5.81 1.19
C ALA A 119 -2.68 -5.05 1.23
N VAL A 120 -2.72 -3.71 1.21
CA VAL A 120 -1.54 -2.87 1.36
C VAL A 120 -0.94 -3.01 2.76
N MET A 121 -1.76 -3.02 3.82
CA MET A 121 -1.28 -3.24 5.20
C MET A 121 -0.62 -4.60 5.37
N CYS A 122 -1.20 -5.65 4.79
CA CYS A 122 -0.59 -6.98 4.79
C CYS A 122 0.78 -6.98 4.09
N ALA A 123 0.90 -6.32 2.95
CA ALA A 123 2.14 -6.21 2.21
C ALA A 123 3.22 -5.45 2.99
N LEU A 124 2.87 -4.30 3.59
CA LEU A 124 3.77 -3.53 4.44
C LEU A 124 4.23 -4.33 5.66
N ALA A 125 3.32 -5.06 6.31
CA ALA A 125 3.67 -5.92 7.44
C ALA A 125 4.66 -7.02 7.04
N SER A 126 4.49 -7.64 5.87
CA SER A 126 5.49 -8.60 5.35
C SER A 126 6.84 -7.94 5.07
N ALA A 127 6.88 -6.69 4.61
CA ALA A 127 8.14 -5.96 4.48
C ALA A 127 8.77 -5.63 5.84
N VAL A 128 7.98 -5.29 6.86
CA VAL A 128 8.46 -5.13 8.25
C VAL A 128 9.07 -6.43 8.78
N GLU A 129 8.42 -7.58 8.55
CA GLU A 129 8.92 -8.89 8.97
C GLU A 129 10.30 -9.17 8.34
N VAL A 130 10.44 -8.99 7.03
CA VAL A 130 11.73 -9.14 6.31
C VAL A 130 12.78 -8.13 6.79
N HIS A 131 12.36 -6.90 7.10
CA HIS A 131 13.24 -5.86 7.62
C HIS A 131 13.85 -6.27 8.97
N CYS A 132 13.00 -6.70 9.90
CA CYS A 132 13.41 -7.18 11.21
C CYS A 132 14.35 -8.38 11.12
N ASP A 133 14.06 -9.36 10.26
CA ASP A 133 14.92 -10.53 10.07
C ASP A 133 16.32 -10.13 9.61
N THR A 134 16.42 -9.19 8.67
CA THR A 134 17.71 -8.69 8.14
C THR A 134 18.51 -7.92 9.20
N VAL A 135 17.84 -7.10 10.01
CA VAL A 135 18.47 -6.38 11.15
C VAL A 135 19.04 -7.38 12.16
N MET A 136 18.33 -8.47 12.43
CA MET A 136 18.73 -9.47 13.42
C MET A 136 19.89 -10.35 12.92
N THR A 137 20.06 -10.52 11.60
CA THR A 137 21.18 -11.29 11.02
C THR A 137 22.47 -10.49 10.86
N ASP A 138 22.38 -9.16 10.70
CA ASP A 138 23.57 -8.31 10.45
C ASP A 138 24.33 -7.91 11.73
N GLY A 139 23.84 -8.27 12.93
CA GLY A 139 24.45 -7.85 14.20
C GLY A 139 24.47 -6.32 14.37
N PRO A 140 24.99 -5.77 15.50
CA PRO A 140 25.19 -4.34 15.61
C PRO A 140 26.26 -3.92 14.60
N VAL A 141 25.85 -3.39 13.46
CA VAL A 141 26.75 -2.76 12.50
C VAL A 141 27.42 -1.58 13.21
N ASP A 142 28.72 -1.72 13.47
CA ASP A 142 29.55 -0.60 13.92
C ASP A 142 29.32 0.59 12.99
N ALA A 143 29.12 1.76 13.59
CA ALA A 143 28.76 3.03 12.96
C ALA A 143 29.85 3.56 12.02
N GLY A 144 30.07 2.90 10.89
CA GLY A 144 31.22 3.12 10.03
C GLY A 144 30.97 2.82 8.55
N ALA A 145 29.92 3.40 7.96
CA ALA A 145 29.85 3.61 6.51
C ALA A 145 28.89 4.76 6.18
N ALA A 146 29.38 5.98 6.34
CA ALA A 146 28.77 7.17 5.75
C ALA A 146 28.91 7.09 4.22
N ASN A 147 27.86 6.61 3.54
CA ASN A 147 27.64 6.91 2.12
C ASN A 147 26.15 6.78 1.76
N GLY A 148 25.49 7.92 1.49
CA GLY A 148 24.13 8.01 0.95
C GLY A 148 23.07 8.43 1.97
N GLY A 149 23.04 9.71 2.36
CA GLY A 149 22.16 10.31 3.38
C GLY A 149 20.64 10.29 3.13
N GLY A 150 20.12 9.44 2.23
CA GLY A 150 18.68 9.20 2.06
C GLY A 150 18.22 7.86 2.64
N GLN A 151 19.00 6.78 2.49
CA GLN A 151 18.55 5.42 2.81
C GLN A 151 18.37 5.19 4.32
N GLY A 152 19.15 5.86 5.17
CA GLY A 152 19.01 5.78 6.62
C GLY A 152 17.69 6.36 7.14
N THR A 153 17.23 7.47 6.54
CA THR A 153 15.96 8.14 6.90
C THR A 153 14.76 7.28 6.49
N HIS A 154 14.83 6.69 5.29
CA HIS A 154 13.82 5.81 4.72
C HIS A 154 13.67 4.50 5.52
N ARG A 155 14.77 3.93 5.99
CA ARG A 155 14.77 2.79 6.92
C ARG A 155 14.12 3.14 8.26
N GLY A 156 14.53 4.26 8.85
CA GLY A 156 13.99 4.73 10.14
C GLY A 156 12.48 5.01 10.10
N ALA A 157 11.95 5.43 8.95
CA ALA A 157 10.51 5.65 8.78
C ALA A 157 9.70 4.33 8.85
N LEU A 158 10.22 3.23 8.28
CA LEU A 158 9.58 1.91 8.42
C LEU A 158 9.61 1.41 9.87
N ASP A 159 10.75 1.58 10.55
CA ASP A 159 10.89 1.21 11.96
C ASP A 159 9.94 2.00 12.86
N ALA A 160 9.75 3.30 12.59
CA ALA A 160 8.82 4.14 13.34
C ALA A 160 7.35 3.76 13.09
N ALA A 161 7.01 3.35 11.87
CA ALA A 161 5.65 2.99 11.48
C ALA A 161 5.24 1.55 11.83
N LYS A 162 6.21 0.68 12.20
CA LYS A 162 6.01 -0.77 12.34
C LYS A 162 4.82 -1.15 13.22
N ASP A 163 4.68 -0.51 14.38
CA ASP A 163 3.66 -0.88 15.38
C ASP A 163 2.26 -0.51 14.88
N GLN A 164 2.14 0.61 14.17
CA GLN A 164 0.90 1.07 13.55
C GLN A 164 0.49 0.14 12.41
N ILE A 165 1.44 -0.25 11.55
CA ILE A 165 1.21 -1.20 10.43
C ILE A 165 0.76 -2.57 10.95
N LEU A 166 1.42 -3.10 11.98
CA LEU A 166 1.07 -4.38 12.57
C LEU A 166 -0.28 -4.33 13.29
N ALA A 167 -0.59 -3.23 13.97
CA ALA A 167 -1.92 -3.01 14.57
C ALA A 167 -3.02 -2.95 13.50
N ALA A 168 -2.80 -2.22 12.41
CA ALA A 168 -3.74 -2.14 11.28
C ALA A 168 -3.97 -3.52 10.63
N LYS A 169 -2.91 -4.32 10.42
CA LYS A 169 -3.04 -5.71 9.95
C LYS A 169 -3.87 -6.58 10.89
N ARG A 170 -3.71 -6.44 12.22
CA ARG A 170 -4.49 -7.20 13.22
C ARG A 170 -5.96 -6.77 13.27
N ALA A 171 -6.23 -5.49 13.01
CA ALA A 171 -7.58 -4.94 13.01
C ALA A 171 -8.43 -5.46 11.82
N GLY A 172 -7.79 -5.93 10.75
CA GLY A 172 -8.48 -6.45 9.57
C GLY A 172 -9.05 -5.35 8.66
N PRO A 173 -9.70 -5.72 7.54
CA PRO A 173 -10.23 -4.77 6.56
C PRO A 173 -11.34 -3.87 7.11
N TYR A 174 -11.99 -4.27 8.20
CA TYR A 174 -13.11 -3.52 8.80
C TYR A 174 -12.76 -2.85 10.13
N GLY A 175 -11.49 -2.89 10.53
CA GLY A 175 -11.02 -2.36 11.82
C GLY A 175 -11.54 -3.15 13.03
N ILE A 176 -11.00 -2.82 14.22
CA ILE A 176 -11.58 -3.29 15.48
C ILE A 176 -12.90 -2.54 15.68
N ARG A 177 -14.03 -3.17 15.35
CA ARG A 177 -15.35 -2.69 15.75
C ARG A 177 -15.48 -2.83 17.27
N VAL A 178 -15.08 -1.81 18.02
CA VAL A 178 -15.55 -1.65 19.39
C VAL A 178 -17.02 -1.23 19.31
N GLY A 179 -17.93 -2.20 19.26
CA GLY A 179 -19.32 -2.03 19.71
C GLY A 179 -20.27 -1.19 18.86
N ALA A 180 -20.35 -1.39 17.53
CA ALA A 180 -21.53 -0.97 16.77
C ALA A 180 -22.30 -2.21 16.30
N ALA A 181 -23.35 -2.55 17.04
CA ALA A 181 -24.34 -3.53 16.63
C ALA A 181 -24.90 -3.12 15.26
N GLN A 182 -24.78 -4.01 14.29
CA GLN A 182 -25.47 -3.88 13.02
C GLN A 182 -26.97 -4.01 13.34
N PRO A 183 -27.83 -2.99 13.11
CA PRO A 183 -29.25 -3.18 13.31
C PRO A 183 -29.69 -4.29 12.36
N ALA A 184 -30.31 -5.33 12.93
CA ALA A 184 -30.84 -6.45 12.18
C ALA A 184 -31.74 -5.93 11.04
N PRO A 185 -31.74 -6.57 9.85
CA PRO A 185 -32.68 -6.21 8.81
C PRO A 185 -34.11 -6.36 9.37
N GLN A 186 -34.86 -5.26 9.37
CA GLN A 186 -36.28 -5.29 9.70
C GLN A 186 -36.98 -6.13 8.64
N VAL A 187 -37.28 -7.38 8.96
CA VAL A 187 -38.17 -8.22 8.17
C VAL A 187 -39.57 -7.65 8.35
N ALA A 188 -40.11 -7.04 7.30
CA ALA A 188 -41.50 -6.61 7.27
C ALA A 188 -42.38 -7.84 7.43
N THR A 189 -42.91 -8.07 8.63
CA THR A 189 -44.05 -8.97 8.83
C THR A 189 -45.24 -8.31 8.16
N MET A 190 -45.68 -8.86 7.01
CA MET A 190 -46.98 -8.54 6.46
C MET A 190 -48.04 -9.11 7.39
N ASP A 191 -48.68 -8.24 8.18
CA ASP A 191 -49.94 -8.55 8.82
C ASP A 191 -50.97 -8.83 7.73
N SER A 192 -51.47 -10.07 7.69
CA SER A 192 -52.60 -10.46 6.85
C SER A 192 -53.89 -10.14 7.62
N VAL A 193 -54.74 -9.31 6.99
CA VAL A 193 -56.14 -9.05 7.37
C VAL A 193 -57.00 -10.27 7.08
#